data_AF-A0A536FSA8-F1
#
_entry.id   AF-A0A536FSA8-F1
#
_cell.length_a   1.000
_cell.length_b   1.000
_cell.length_c   1.000
_cell.angle_alpha   90.00
_cell.angle_beta   90.00
_cell.angle_gamma   90.00
#
_symmetry.space_group_name_H-M   'P 1'
#
loop_
_entity.id
_entity.type
_entity.pdbx_description
1 polymer ?
#
loop_
_entity_poly.entity_id
_entity_poly.type
_entity_poly.pdbx_seq_one_letter_code
_entity_poly.pdbx_strand_id
1 'polypeptide(L)'
;MISGEELSVVFDAHHSKAMSNSEEKVDGVRVIFTRKGHSADHSIERLAYQASQTGDVITVATSDRFQRDLVRGMGGAVITAAELERRVDEADREMTRRVQRYQ
;
A
#
# COMPACT_ATOMS: atom_id res chain seq x y z
N MET A 1 -3.26 9.66 -13.61
CA MET A 1 -3.29 8.34 -14.28
C MET A 1 -3.92 7.32 -13.34
N ILE A 2 -4.98 6.63 -13.75
CA ILE A 2 -5.49 5.43 -13.05
C ILE A 2 -4.59 4.23 -13.43
N SER A 3 -3.94 3.57 -12.46
CA SER A 3 -2.88 2.59 -12.73
C SER A 3 -3.37 1.15 -12.95
N GLY A 4 -4.51 0.75 -12.38
CA GLY A 4 -5.02 -0.63 -12.46
C GLY A 4 -4.25 -1.65 -11.61
N GLU A 5 -3.39 -1.18 -10.70
CA GLU A 5 -2.61 -2.01 -9.79
C GLU A 5 -3.47 -2.57 -8.65
N GLU A 6 -3.09 -3.73 -8.10
CA GLU A 6 -3.67 -4.21 -6.84
C GLU A 6 -3.16 -3.36 -5.67
N LEU A 7 -4.08 -2.82 -4.87
CA LEU A 7 -3.75 -1.97 -3.73
C LEU A 7 -3.96 -2.72 -2.41
N SER A 8 -2.90 -2.78 -1.60
CA SER A 8 -2.97 -3.22 -0.20
C SER A 8 -2.67 -2.06 0.74
N VAL A 9 -3.49 -1.86 1.77
CA VAL A 9 -3.28 -0.88 2.85
C VAL A 9 -3.07 -1.65 4.15
N VAL A 10 -2.00 -1.32 4.88
CA VAL A 10 -1.66 -1.99 6.14
C VAL A 10 -1.78 -1.01 7.29
N PHE A 11 -2.61 -1.35 8.28
CA PHE A 11 -2.82 -0.55 9.49
C PHE A 11 -2.22 -1.22 10.72
N ASP A 12 -1.61 -0.41 11.58
CA ASP A 12 -1.13 -0.84 12.89
C ASP A 12 -2.27 -1.10 13.87
N ALA A 13 -2.18 -2.22 14.61
CA ALA A 13 -3.05 -2.50 15.75
C ALA A 13 -2.64 -1.70 16.99
N HIS A 14 -2.74 -0.37 16.94
CA HIS A 14 -2.45 0.47 18.11
C HIS A 14 -3.45 0.24 19.27
N HIS A 15 -4.67 -0.24 18.99
CA HIS A 15 -5.71 -0.47 20.01
C HIS A 15 -6.47 -1.81 19.87
N SER A 16 -6.04 -2.71 18.98
CA SER A 16 -6.75 -3.95 18.73
C SER A 16 -6.53 -4.98 19.84
N LYS A 17 -7.62 -5.57 20.36
CA LYS A 17 -7.58 -6.78 21.20
C LYS A 17 -7.48 -8.07 20.36
N ALA A 18 -7.40 -7.96 19.04
CA ALA A 18 -7.37 -9.13 18.15
C ALA A 18 -6.09 -9.95 18.37
N MET A 19 -6.28 -11.26 18.47
CA MET A 19 -5.20 -12.24 18.65
C MET A 19 -4.56 -12.68 17.32
N SER A 20 -5.20 -12.35 16.20
CA SER A 20 -4.74 -12.64 14.84
C SER A 20 -4.81 -11.39 13.97
N ASN A 21 -4.02 -11.37 12.89
CA ASN A 21 -4.21 -10.38 11.84
C ASN A 21 -5.62 -10.55 11.27
N SER A 22 -6.23 -9.47 10.82
CA SER A 22 -7.46 -9.51 10.05
C SER A 22 -7.26 -8.86 8.70
N GLU A 23 -8.02 -9.31 7.73
CA GLU A 23 -7.99 -8.82 6.37
C GLU A 23 -9.43 -8.65 5.87
N GLU A 24 -9.67 -7.55 5.17
CA GLU A 24 -10.93 -7.30 4.49
C GLU A 24 -10.68 -6.66 3.12
N LYS A 25 -11.68 -6.69 2.26
CA LYS A 25 -11.65 -6.04 0.95
C LYS A 25 -12.69 -4.93 0.92
N VAL A 26 -12.25 -3.68 0.81
CA VAL A 26 -13.10 -2.48 0.78
C VAL A 26 -12.92 -1.81 -0.56
N ASP A 27 -13.99 -1.72 -1.36
CA ASP A 27 -13.98 -1.06 -2.68
C ASP A 27 -12.83 -1.50 -3.61
N GLY A 28 -12.48 -2.79 -3.55
CA GLY A 28 -11.38 -3.36 -4.34
C GLY A 28 -10.00 -3.29 -3.68
N VAL A 29 -9.86 -2.54 -2.58
CA VAL A 29 -8.63 -2.40 -1.80
C VAL A 29 -8.53 -3.49 -0.75
N ARG A 30 -7.39 -4.16 -0.68
CA ARG A 30 -7.08 -5.15 0.37
C ARG A 30 -6.59 -4.43 1.62
N VAL A 31 -7.37 -4.47 2.70
CA VAL A 31 -7.02 -3.80 3.97
C VAL A 31 -6.56 -4.86 4.97
N ILE A 32 -5.34 -4.68 5.49
CA ILE A 32 -4.71 -5.58 6.45
C ILE A 32 -4.57 -4.85 7.78
N PHE A 33 -5.14 -5.42 8.83
CA PHE A 33 -4.90 -4.97 10.19
C PHE A 33 -3.93 -5.93 10.85
N THR A 34 -2.83 -5.40 11.34
CA THR A 34 -1.86 -6.20 12.11
C THR A 34 -2.48 -6.62 13.46
N ARG A 35 -1.94 -7.67 14.09
CA ARG A 35 -2.30 -8.06 15.45
C ARG A 35 -1.47 -7.33 16.49
N LYS A 36 -1.91 -7.35 17.75
CA LYS A 36 -1.16 -6.76 18.86
C LYS A 36 0.30 -7.25 18.90
N GLY A 37 1.24 -6.32 19.01
CA GLY A 37 2.68 -6.60 19.06
C GLY A 37 3.32 -6.91 17.70
N HIS A 38 2.59 -6.73 16.60
CA HIS A 38 3.14 -6.70 15.25
C HIS A 38 2.98 -5.29 14.68
N SER A 39 3.93 -4.86 13.84
CA SER A 39 3.90 -3.56 13.19
C SER A 39 3.47 -3.68 11.72
N ALA A 40 2.87 -2.62 11.17
CA ALA A 40 2.58 -2.49 9.75
C ALA A 40 3.87 -2.64 8.91
N ASP A 41 4.96 -2.05 9.39
CA ASP A 41 6.32 -2.20 8.86
C ASP A 41 6.70 -3.67 8.61
N HIS A 42 6.64 -4.54 9.63
CA HIS A 42 6.97 -5.96 9.46
C HIS A 42 6.06 -6.67 8.45
N SER A 43 4.78 -6.28 8.38
CA SER A 43 3.86 -6.82 7.38
C SER A 43 4.23 -6.38 5.96
N ILE A 44 4.62 -5.13 5.77
CA ILE A 44 5.07 -4.58 4.48
C ILE A 44 6.39 -5.24 4.06
N GLU A 45 7.35 -5.37 4.97
CA GLU A 45 8.63 -6.05 4.73
C GLU A 45 8.42 -7.48 4.24
N ARG A 46 7.49 -8.22 4.89
CA ARG A 46 7.15 -9.59 4.48
C ARG A 46 6.54 -9.63 3.08
N LEU A 47 5.63 -8.71 2.76
CA LEU A 47 5.01 -8.63 1.43
C LEU A 47 6.05 -8.33 0.35
N ALA A 48 6.94 -7.36 0.62
CA ALA A 48 7.99 -6.99 -0.31
C ALA A 48 9.04 -8.10 -0.48
N TYR A 49 9.38 -8.82 0.59
CA TYR A 49 10.20 -10.02 0.50
C TYR A 49 9.54 -11.10 -0.35
N GLN A 50 8.24 -11.37 -0.15
CA GLN A 50 7.51 -12.36 -0.96
C GLN A 50 7.49 -11.98 -2.44
N ALA A 51 7.23 -10.71 -2.76
CA ALA A 51 7.30 -10.20 -4.13
C ALA A 51 8.70 -10.40 -4.75
N SER A 52 9.76 -10.20 -3.97
CA SER A 52 11.13 -10.46 -4.43
C SER A 52 11.39 -11.93 -4.76
N GLN A 53 10.71 -12.87 -4.09
CA GLN A 53 10.85 -14.30 -4.33
C GLN A 53 10.07 -14.76 -5.58
N THR A 54 8.92 -14.14 -5.84
CA THR A 54 8.08 -14.45 -7.01
C THR A 54 8.48 -13.68 -8.26
N GLY A 55 9.25 -12.60 -8.11
CA GLY A 55 9.59 -11.68 -9.19
C GLY A 55 8.51 -10.64 -9.47
N ASP A 56 7.52 -10.51 -8.60
CA ASP A 56 6.45 -9.51 -8.73
C ASP A 56 6.98 -8.11 -8.47
N VAL A 57 6.46 -7.13 -9.22
CA VAL A 57 6.80 -5.72 -9.01
C VAL A 57 5.96 -5.18 -7.86
N ILE A 58 6.62 -4.67 -6.82
CA ILE A 58 5.96 -4.01 -5.69
C ILE A 58 6.42 -2.56 -5.57
N THR A 59 5.46 -1.67 -5.31
CA THR A 59 5.72 -0.28 -4.90
C THR A 59 5.21 -0.07 -3.49
N VAL A 60 6.08 0.38 -2.58
CA VAL A 60 5.70 0.73 -1.21
C VAL A 60 5.60 2.25 -1.07
N ALA A 61 4.50 2.74 -0.53
CA ALA A 61 4.35 4.14 -0.14
C ALA A 61 4.81 4.32 1.31
N THR A 62 5.94 4.97 1.53
CA THR A 62 6.45 5.27 2.88
C THR A 62 7.28 6.56 2.92
N SER A 63 7.11 7.31 4.01
CA SER A 63 7.97 8.46 4.32
C SER A 63 9.13 8.08 5.25
N ASP A 64 9.15 6.86 5.78
CA ASP A 64 10.24 6.34 6.61
C ASP A 64 11.47 6.02 5.76
N ARG A 65 12.67 6.43 6.23
CA ARG A 65 13.92 6.24 5.50
C ARG A 65 14.42 4.79 5.56
N PHE A 66 14.30 4.14 6.71
CA PHE A 66 14.75 2.78 6.89
C PHE A 66 13.92 1.83 6.02
N GLN A 67 12.60 1.98 6.03
CA GLN A 67 11.70 1.18 5.18
C GLN A 67 11.98 1.39 3.70
N ARG A 68 12.27 2.63 3.28
CA ARG A 68 12.65 2.92 1.90
C ARG A 68 13.91 2.16 1.48
N ASP A 69 14.96 2.21 2.31
CA ASP A 69 16.23 1.57 2.00
C ASP A 69 16.08 0.04 1.98
N LEU A 70 15.30 -0.51 2.91
CA LEU A 70 14.98 -1.94 2.99
C LEU A 70 14.21 -2.42 1.75
N VAL A 71 13.10 -1.76 1.37
CA VAL A 71 12.30 -2.14 0.19
C VAL A 71 13.12 -2.07 -1.09
N ARG A 72 13.93 -1.03 -1.26
CA ARG A 72 14.84 -0.90 -2.41
C ARG A 72 15.89 -2.00 -2.44
N GLY A 73 16.43 -2.37 -1.27
CA GLY A 73 17.36 -3.50 -1.14
C GLY A 73 16.77 -4.83 -1.59
N MET A 74 15.45 -5.01 -1.47
CA MET A 74 14.72 -6.19 -1.96
C MET A 74 14.25 -6.06 -3.43
N GLY A 75 14.62 -4.98 -4.13
CA GLY A 75 14.24 -4.75 -5.53
C GLY A 75 12.88 -4.08 -5.73
N GLY A 76 12.20 -3.67 -4.65
CA GLY A 76 10.93 -2.95 -4.71
C GLY A 76 11.10 -1.46 -5.03
N ALA A 77 10.08 -0.86 -5.64
CA ALA A 77 9.98 0.58 -5.80
C ALA A 77 9.44 1.24 -4.54
N VAL A 78 9.76 2.53 -4.35
CA VAL A 78 9.27 3.30 -3.20
C VAL A 78 8.81 4.67 -3.65
N ILE A 79 7.66 5.10 -3.13
CA ILE A 79 7.14 6.46 -3.24
C ILE A 79 6.92 7.03 -1.84
N THR A 80 6.95 8.35 -1.72
CA THR A 80 6.61 9.05 -0.47
C THR A 80 5.11 9.16 -0.28
N ALA A 81 4.67 9.46 0.95
CA ALA A 81 3.26 9.73 1.23
C ALA A 81 2.71 10.90 0.39
N ALA A 82 3.50 11.97 0.21
CA ALA A 82 3.11 13.12 -0.61
C ALA A 82 3.02 12.79 -2.11
N GLU A 83 3.85 11.86 -2.62
CA GLU A 83 3.71 11.37 -3.99
C GLU A 83 2.47 10.50 -4.16
N LEU A 84 2.16 9.64 -3.18
CA LEU A 84 0.93 8.86 -3.18
C LEU A 84 -0.31 9.78 -3.18
N GLU A 85 -0.34 10.78 -2.29
CA GLU A 85 -1.42 11.79 -2.24
C GLU A 85 -1.63 12.47 -3.59
N ARG A 86 -0.55 12.96 -4.22
CA ARG A 86 -0.64 13.57 -5.56
C ARG A 86 -1.17 12.60 -6.61
N ARG A 87 -0.78 11.33 -6.57
CA ARG A 87 -1.28 10.31 -7.52
C ARG A 87 -2.77 10.06 -7.33
N VAL A 88 -3.24 10.01 -6.08
CA VAL A 88 -4.67 9.87 -5.75
C VAL A 88 -5.46 11.09 -6.26
N ASP A 89 -4.99 12.31 -5.96
CA ASP A 89 -5.62 13.55 -6.44
C ASP A 89 -5.69 13.61 -7.97
N GLU A 90 -4.62 13.21 -8.66
CA GLU A 90 -4.59 13.21 -10.11
C GLU A 90 -5.55 12.16 -10.69
N ALA A 91 -5.62 10.97 -10.09
CA ALA A 91 -6.55 9.91 -10.47
C ALA A 91 -8.01 10.35 -10.29
N ASP A 92 -8.33 11.04 -9.18
CA ASP A 92 -9.67 11.57 -8.92
C ASP A 92 -10.08 12.65 -9.95
N ARG A 93 -9.18 13.60 -10.25
CA ARG A 93 -9.40 14.60 -11.30
C ARG A 93 -9.54 13.99 -12.69
N GLU A 94 -8.83 12.91 -12.97
CA GLU A 94 -8.96 12.17 -14.23
C GLU A 94 -10.30 11.44 -14.31
N MET A 95 -10.73 10.77 -13.24
CA MET A 95 -12.03 10.08 -13.17
C MET A 95 -13.17 11.09 -13.36
N THR A 96 -13.15 12.21 -12.64
CA THR A 96 -14.14 13.28 -12.77
C THR A 96 -14.23 13.79 -14.21
N ARG A 97 -13.10 14.06 -14.87
CA ARG A 97 -13.08 14.50 -16.28
C ARG A 97 -13.59 13.42 -17.24
N ARG A 98 -13.34 12.14 -16.98
CA ARG A 98 -13.87 11.04 -17.79
C ARG A 98 -15.39 10.96 -17.67
N VAL A 99 -15.94 11.01 -16.46
CA VAL A 99 -17.40 10.99 -16.23
C VAL A 99 -18.08 12.16 -16.95
N GLN A 100 -17.54 13.38 -16.83
CA GLN A 100 -18.08 14.56 -17.50
C GLN A 100 -18.04 14.49 -19.04
N ARG A 101 -17.11 13.73 -19.62
CA ARG A 101 -17.00 13.57 -21.09
C ARG A 101 -18.09 12.66 -21.68
N TYR A 102 -18.62 11.74 -20.87
CA TYR A 102 -19.65 10.79 -21.29
C TYR A 102 -21.07 11.23 -20.85
N GLN A 103 -21.19 12.41 -20.26
CA GLN A 103 -22.44 13.14 -20.06
C GLN A 103 -22.61 14.17 -21.17
#